data_AF-A0A6V8QZA6-F1
#
_entry.id   AF-A0A6V8QZA6-F1
#
_cell.length_a   1.000
_cell.length_b   1.000
_cell.length_c   1.000
_cell.angle_alpha   90.00
_cell.angle_beta   90.00
_cell.angle_gamma   90.00
#
_symmetry.space_group_name_H-M   'P 1'
#
loop_
_entity.id
_entity.type
_entity.pdbx_description
1 polymer ?
#
loop_
_entity_poly.entity_id
_entity_poly.type
_entity_poly.pdbx_seq_one_letter_code
_entity_poly.pdbx_strand_id
1 'polypeptide(L)'
;MRRFKVYLGMELRETGAESKALRLVQHYVKRFRSIDYTLHPVDIPGEAAGKGSNLAWAARKLSSNYTMPIRKNVIVTGIDADSHLSSRYFAQISNMHTIYTETAATTLYAAPIIFDRNAHSVNAIVRVADILWCAAGMSGLYSSSVIAPPTSVYSLPLELVDRVGGWDCDSEAIGEDLHMFIKCFFALNGHLTCRTVLSPVSQTNVSGGGNGGFRGALMDMKARYKQAIRHMWGALDSGFALRKASEMWKDRKYTRRAFRPLHKTGRGDSLNGYFPEVQLEAGSELPTDNDAFSDITRDTLKEPHWEHIFYLAHRLFEAHFLPLHMMILVVASTLYTWVTEGGEDPNNLSWIFSTCNVLRPLGLVEVAVYMLIYESYHRVCVRARERDMAQAGLADGMCFSHRSLKQNLIDYFLVPAVALLYGTLPCAQAEISHFWTADLEYAVSKKAVRQRAKSVTVEDVV
;
A
#
# COMPACT_ATOMS: atom_id res chain seq x y z
N MET A 1 -31.28 -6.49 0.12
CA MET A 1 -30.65 -6.52 1.45
C MET A 1 -29.32 -5.76 1.39
N ARG A 2 -29.06 -4.78 2.26
CA ARG A 2 -27.78 -4.04 2.27
C ARG A 2 -26.68 -4.94 2.83
N ARG A 3 -25.55 -5.07 2.11
CA ARG A 3 -24.49 -6.05 2.42
C ARG A 3 -23.25 -5.45 3.09
N PHE A 4 -22.99 -4.16 2.92
CA PHE A 4 -21.77 -3.52 3.42
C PHE A 4 -21.91 -2.99 4.85
N LYS A 5 -20.92 -3.27 5.70
CA LYS A 5 -20.69 -2.60 6.99
C LYS A 5 -19.46 -1.71 6.84
N VAL A 6 -19.59 -0.43 7.18
CA VAL A 6 -18.53 0.57 7.00
C VAL A 6 -17.99 0.98 8.37
N TYR A 7 -16.67 1.04 8.50
CA TYR A 7 -15.99 1.59 9.68
C TYR A 7 -15.13 2.78 9.27
N LEU A 8 -15.46 3.97 9.79
CA LEU A 8 -14.68 5.17 9.62
C LEU A 8 -13.51 5.15 10.63
N GLY A 9 -12.29 4.95 10.13
CA GLY A 9 -11.06 5.05 10.93
C GLY A 9 -10.66 6.51 11.12
N MET A 10 -10.95 7.07 12.30
CA MET A 10 -10.69 8.46 12.64
C MET A 10 -9.55 8.55 13.67
N GLU A 11 -8.85 9.68 13.71
CA GLU A 11 -7.84 9.95 14.74
C GLU A 11 -8.38 10.91 15.78
N LEU A 12 -8.19 10.57 17.06
CA LEU A 12 -8.54 11.48 18.16
C LEU A 12 -7.73 12.79 18.11
N ARG A 13 -6.54 12.73 17.48
CA ARG A 13 -5.65 13.89 17.24
C ARG A 13 -6.24 14.94 16.29
N GLU A 14 -7.18 14.54 15.43
CA GLU A 14 -7.79 15.44 14.47
C GLU A 14 -8.89 16.28 15.13
N THR A 15 -8.74 17.61 15.09
CA THR A 15 -9.74 18.53 15.63
C THR A 15 -11.11 18.32 15.00
N GLY A 16 -12.12 18.03 15.83
CA GLY A 16 -13.49 17.80 15.37
C GLY A 16 -13.71 16.45 14.66
N ALA A 17 -12.80 15.48 14.81
CA ALA A 17 -12.90 14.16 14.22
C ALA A 17 -14.22 13.46 14.55
N GLU A 18 -14.61 13.44 15.83
CA GLU A 18 -15.85 12.80 16.26
C GLU A 18 -17.09 13.46 15.65
N SER A 19 -17.19 14.79 15.71
CA SER A 19 -18.32 15.51 15.10
C SER A 19 -18.39 15.27 13.59
N LYS A 20 -17.25 15.19 12.90
CA LYS A 20 -17.19 14.83 11.47
C LYS A 20 -17.70 13.41 11.23
N ALA A 21 -17.26 12.44 12.04
CA ALA A 21 -17.69 11.05 11.94
C ALA A 21 -19.19 10.90 12.18
N LEU A 22 -19.73 11.54 13.22
CA LEU A 22 -21.16 11.51 13.53
C LEU A 22 -22.01 12.09 12.39
N ARG A 23 -21.59 13.21 11.78
CA ARG A 23 -22.29 13.77 10.60
C ARG A 23 -22.32 12.77 9.43
N LEU A 24 -21.20 12.09 9.16
CA LEU A 24 -21.12 11.09 8.10
C LEU A 24 -22.01 9.88 8.40
N VAL A 25 -21.98 9.39 9.64
CA VAL A 25 -22.86 8.29 10.10
C VAL A 25 -24.32 8.68 9.90
N GLN A 26 -24.74 9.84 10.41
CA GLN A 26 -26.12 10.33 10.27
C GLN A 26 -26.55 10.44 8.81
N HIS A 27 -25.67 10.93 7.94
CA HIS A 27 -25.97 11.09 6.52
C HIS A 27 -26.11 9.73 5.78
N TYR A 28 -25.28 8.75 6.11
CA TYR A 28 -25.18 7.49 5.36
C TYR A 28 -25.77 6.25 6.04
N VAL A 29 -26.32 6.35 7.26
CA VAL A 29 -26.90 5.21 8.00
C VAL A 29 -27.99 4.48 7.21
N LYS A 30 -28.74 5.19 6.37
CA LYS A 30 -29.76 4.62 5.48
C LYS A 30 -29.21 4.08 4.16
N ARG A 31 -27.90 4.06 3.92
CA ARG A 31 -27.29 3.54 2.68
C ARG A 31 -26.57 2.21 2.89
N PHE A 32 -26.02 1.98 4.08
CA PHE A 32 -25.26 0.78 4.41
C PHE A 32 -26.04 -0.16 5.35
N ARG A 33 -25.52 -1.37 5.57
CA ARG A 33 -26.04 -2.29 6.59
C ARG A 33 -25.76 -1.75 7.98
N SER A 34 -24.54 -1.27 8.19
CA SER A 34 -24.15 -0.41 9.30
C SER A 34 -23.06 0.54 8.83
N ILE A 35 -22.97 1.68 9.50
CA ILE A 35 -21.85 2.61 9.37
C ILE A 35 -21.49 3.05 10.79
N ASP A 36 -20.26 2.76 11.16
CA ASP A 36 -19.71 2.98 12.50
C ASP A 36 -18.41 3.76 12.37
N TYR A 37 -17.89 4.29 13.48
CA TYR A 37 -16.57 4.91 13.52
C TYR A 37 -15.76 4.42 14.70
N THR A 38 -14.45 4.66 14.60
CA THR A 38 -13.48 4.51 15.69
C THR A 38 -12.61 5.74 15.79
N LEU A 39 -12.16 6.05 17.00
CA LEU A 39 -11.18 7.09 17.27
C LEU A 39 -9.90 6.41 17.77
N HIS A 40 -8.85 6.41 16.96
CA HIS A 40 -7.52 5.96 17.37
C HIS A 40 -6.98 6.96 18.42
N PRO A 41 -6.63 6.50 19.65
CA PRO A 41 -6.14 7.36 20.71
C PRO A 41 -4.84 8.09 20.39
N VAL A 42 -4.60 9.16 21.13
CA VAL A 42 -3.32 9.87 21.11
C VAL A 42 -2.30 9.09 21.96
N ASP A 43 -1.04 9.06 21.53
CA ASP A 43 0.13 8.70 22.34
C ASP A 43 0.18 7.26 22.84
N ILE A 44 -0.25 6.31 22.01
CA ILE A 44 0.05 4.89 22.26
C ILE A 44 1.54 4.66 22.02
N PRO A 45 2.32 4.19 23.02
CA PRO A 45 3.75 3.98 22.86
C PRO A 45 4.06 3.01 21.71
N GLY A 46 4.98 3.39 20.83
CA GLY A 46 5.39 2.59 19.67
C GLY A 46 4.44 2.64 18.47
N GLU A 47 3.28 3.29 18.56
CA GLU A 47 2.37 3.45 17.42
C GLU A 47 2.57 4.80 16.70
N ALA A 48 2.86 4.73 15.41
CA ALA A 48 2.86 5.86 14.49
C ALA A 48 1.43 6.37 14.23
N ALA A 49 1.29 7.66 13.92
CA ALA A 49 0.01 8.21 13.47
C ALA A 49 -0.21 7.87 12.00
N GLY A 50 -1.46 7.62 11.59
CA GLY A 50 -1.82 7.51 10.18
C GLY A 50 -2.77 6.37 9.85
N LYS A 51 -2.85 6.06 8.55
CA LYS A 51 -3.80 5.08 7.98
C LYS A 51 -3.68 3.70 8.63
N GLY A 52 -2.46 3.16 8.77
CA GLY A 52 -2.20 1.84 9.38
C GLY A 52 -2.82 1.70 10.76
N SER A 53 -2.52 2.62 11.68
CA SER A 53 -3.02 2.59 13.06
C SER A 53 -4.53 2.79 13.17
N ASN A 54 -5.12 3.63 12.31
CA ASN A 54 -6.57 3.78 12.20
C ASN A 54 -7.25 2.49 11.71
N LEU A 55 -6.67 1.82 10.71
CA LEU A 55 -7.16 0.54 10.20
C LEU A 55 -7.03 -0.56 11.26
N ALA A 56 -5.89 -0.65 11.96
CA ALA A 56 -5.66 -1.60 13.02
C ALA A 56 -6.71 -1.48 14.13
N TRP A 57 -6.99 -0.24 14.55
CA TRP A 57 -7.98 0.04 15.59
C TRP A 57 -9.41 -0.29 15.14
N ALA A 58 -9.78 0.11 13.92
CA ALA A 58 -11.07 -0.19 13.32
C ALA A 58 -11.28 -1.71 13.14
N ALA A 59 -10.25 -2.41 12.67
CA ALA A 59 -10.29 -3.85 12.42
C ALA A 59 -10.48 -4.66 13.71
N ARG A 60 -9.88 -4.26 14.83
CA ARG A 60 -10.12 -4.89 16.14
C ARG A 60 -11.58 -4.75 16.58
N LYS A 61 -12.17 -3.55 16.44
CA LYS A 61 -13.60 -3.32 16.73
C LYS A 61 -14.52 -4.10 15.78
N LEU A 62 -14.15 -4.21 14.51
CA LEU A 62 -14.89 -5.02 13.53
C LEU A 62 -14.82 -6.51 13.89
N SER A 63 -13.64 -6.99 14.30
CA SER A 63 -13.34 -8.40 14.55
C SER A 63 -14.23 -9.02 15.63
N SER A 64 -14.59 -8.27 16.68
CA SER A 64 -15.44 -8.77 17.77
C SER A 64 -16.87 -9.11 17.34
N ASN A 65 -17.30 -8.69 16.15
CA ASN A 65 -18.64 -8.92 15.65
C ASN A 65 -18.84 -10.27 14.94
N TYR A 66 -17.79 -11.12 14.85
CA TYR A 66 -17.81 -12.34 14.05
C TYR A 66 -17.18 -13.53 14.78
N THR A 67 -17.94 -14.63 14.87
CA THR A 67 -17.48 -15.94 15.35
C THR A 67 -16.56 -16.62 14.34
N MET A 68 -15.69 -17.53 14.77
CA MET A 68 -14.68 -18.14 13.88
C MET A 68 -15.21 -18.72 12.55
N PRO A 69 -16.30 -19.53 12.52
CA PRO A 69 -16.71 -20.23 11.30
C PRO A 69 -17.10 -19.32 10.12
N ILE A 70 -17.49 -18.08 10.40
CA ILE A 70 -17.95 -17.13 9.37
C ILE A 70 -16.83 -16.22 8.86
N ARG A 71 -15.67 -16.16 9.53
CA ARG A 71 -14.62 -15.15 9.26
C ARG A 71 -13.96 -15.33 7.90
N LYS A 72 -13.81 -16.56 7.42
CA LYS A 72 -13.37 -16.82 6.04
C LYS A 72 -14.23 -16.12 4.99
N ASN A 73 -15.52 -15.97 5.24
CA ASN A 73 -16.50 -15.35 4.34
C ASN A 73 -16.73 -13.85 4.63
N VAL A 74 -15.99 -13.26 5.57
CA VAL A 74 -16.03 -11.82 5.85
C VAL A 74 -14.84 -11.19 5.15
N ILE A 75 -15.09 -10.50 4.04
CA ILE A 75 -14.04 -9.76 3.33
C ILE A 75 -13.88 -8.38 3.93
N VAL A 76 -12.66 -8.05 4.32
CA VAL A 76 -12.26 -6.72 4.79
C VAL A 76 -11.60 -5.98 3.64
N THR A 77 -12.04 -4.76 3.37
CA THR A 77 -11.46 -3.88 2.34
C THR A 77 -10.90 -2.63 3.01
N GLY A 78 -9.59 -2.41 2.89
CA GLY A 78 -8.96 -1.14 3.24
C GLY A 78 -9.12 -0.17 2.07
N ILE A 79 -9.70 1.01 2.31
CA ILE A 79 -9.98 2.00 1.27
C ILE A 79 -9.73 3.43 1.76
N ASP A 80 -9.09 4.24 0.92
CA ASP A 80 -8.93 5.67 1.17
C ASP A 80 -10.21 6.44 0.88
N ALA A 81 -10.50 7.49 1.65
CA ALA A 81 -11.75 8.25 1.53
C ALA A 81 -11.90 9.00 0.18
N ASP A 82 -10.81 9.17 -0.57
CA ASP A 82 -10.76 9.77 -1.90
C ASP A 82 -10.68 8.74 -3.04
N SER A 83 -10.76 7.44 -2.74
CA SER A 83 -10.78 6.38 -3.73
C SER A 83 -12.20 6.09 -4.21
N HIS A 84 -12.39 6.03 -5.53
CA HIS A 84 -13.65 5.64 -6.17
C HIS A 84 -13.54 4.21 -6.72
N LEU A 85 -14.50 3.36 -6.38
CA LEU A 85 -14.59 1.99 -6.86
C LEU A 85 -15.74 1.86 -7.86
N SER A 86 -15.55 1.04 -8.91
CA SER A 86 -16.66 0.67 -9.78
C SER A 86 -17.70 -0.15 -9.00
N SER A 87 -18.95 -0.06 -9.46
CA SER A 87 -20.05 -0.93 -9.03
C SER A 87 -19.71 -2.43 -9.07
N ARG A 88 -18.75 -2.84 -9.92
CA ARG A 88 -18.33 -4.23 -10.12
C ARG A 88 -17.23 -4.70 -9.18
N TYR A 89 -16.54 -3.82 -8.47
CA TYR A 89 -15.38 -4.15 -7.63
C TYR A 89 -15.68 -5.30 -6.64
N PHE A 90 -16.70 -5.09 -5.79
CA PHE A 90 -17.08 -6.08 -4.78
C PHE A 90 -17.75 -7.33 -5.38
N ALA A 91 -18.39 -7.20 -6.54
CA ALA A 91 -18.98 -8.33 -7.24
C ALA A 91 -17.90 -9.28 -7.78
N GLN A 92 -16.81 -8.72 -8.35
CA GLN A 92 -15.66 -9.50 -8.80
C GLN A 92 -14.99 -10.24 -7.64
N ILE A 93 -14.78 -9.56 -6.50
CA ILE A 93 -14.23 -10.20 -5.30
C ILE A 93 -15.13 -11.32 -4.81
N SER A 94 -16.44 -11.05 -4.66
CA SER A 94 -17.41 -12.05 -4.18
C SER A 94 -17.43 -13.28 -5.09
N ASN A 95 -17.38 -13.06 -6.41
CA ASN A 95 -17.34 -14.13 -7.41
C ASN A 95 -16.06 -14.97 -7.28
N MET A 96 -14.89 -14.33 -7.27
CA MET A 96 -13.61 -15.03 -7.10
C MET A 96 -13.54 -15.79 -5.79
N HIS A 97 -14.01 -15.20 -4.69
CA HIS A 97 -14.02 -15.83 -3.37
C HIS A 97 -14.93 -17.06 -3.31
N THR A 98 -16.03 -17.05 -4.07
CA THR A 98 -17.00 -18.16 -4.13
C THR A 98 -16.56 -19.27 -5.09
N ILE A 99 -15.89 -18.93 -6.20
CA ILE A 99 -15.42 -19.91 -7.19
C ILE A 99 -14.15 -20.63 -6.67
N TYR A 100 -13.23 -19.91 -6.04
CA TYR A 100 -11.94 -20.45 -5.63
C TYR A 100 -11.91 -20.79 -4.14
N THR A 101 -12.85 -21.63 -3.69
CA THR A 101 -13.09 -21.93 -2.25
C THR A 101 -11.85 -22.45 -1.52
N GLU A 102 -10.98 -23.21 -2.20
CA GLU A 102 -9.76 -23.79 -1.60
C GLU A 102 -8.71 -22.74 -1.23
N THR A 103 -8.63 -21.64 -1.99
CA THR A 103 -7.66 -20.55 -1.76
C THR A 103 -8.30 -19.31 -1.15
N ALA A 104 -9.63 -19.32 -0.98
CA ALA A 104 -10.42 -18.17 -0.57
C ALA A 104 -9.95 -17.56 0.76
N ALA A 105 -9.59 -18.38 1.74
CA ALA A 105 -9.12 -17.97 3.07
C ALA A 105 -7.66 -17.45 3.08
N THR A 106 -6.90 -17.66 2.00
CA THR A 106 -5.50 -17.29 1.85
C THR A 106 -5.27 -16.37 0.65
N THR A 107 -6.34 -15.71 0.17
CA THR A 107 -6.28 -14.82 -0.98
C THR A 107 -6.26 -13.34 -0.58
N LEU A 108 -5.31 -12.59 -1.13
CA LEU A 108 -5.33 -11.12 -1.18
C LEU A 108 -5.84 -10.66 -2.55
N TYR A 109 -6.81 -9.76 -2.54
CA TYR A 109 -7.41 -9.17 -3.73
C TYR A 109 -6.86 -7.76 -3.95
N ALA A 110 -6.07 -7.58 -5.00
CA ALA A 110 -5.46 -6.30 -5.36
C ALA A 110 -6.08 -5.77 -6.65
N ALA A 111 -6.18 -4.45 -6.78
CA ALA A 111 -6.71 -3.79 -7.98
C ALA A 111 -5.70 -2.81 -8.55
N PRO A 112 -5.67 -2.62 -9.87
CA PRO A 112 -4.86 -1.58 -10.47
C PRO A 112 -5.42 -0.21 -10.05
N ILE A 113 -4.56 0.81 -9.98
CA ILE A 113 -4.97 2.20 -9.72
C ILE A 113 -5.06 2.98 -11.03
N ILE A 114 -5.79 4.09 -11.03
CA ILE A 114 -5.83 5.04 -12.14
C ILE A 114 -6.05 6.47 -11.61
N PHE A 115 -5.34 7.43 -12.18
CA PHE A 115 -5.47 8.86 -11.84
C PHE A 115 -6.32 9.58 -12.88
N ASP A 116 -7.64 9.58 -12.68
CA ASP A 116 -8.62 9.97 -13.70
C ASP A 116 -9.62 11.04 -13.22
N ARG A 117 -9.45 11.54 -12.00
CA ARG A 117 -10.38 12.47 -11.37
C ARG A 117 -10.05 13.94 -11.63
N ASN A 118 -8.78 14.32 -11.65
CA ASN A 118 -8.33 15.72 -11.77
C ASN A 118 -7.05 15.88 -12.60
N ALA A 119 -6.74 14.95 -13.51
CA ALA A 119 -5.50 15.00 -14.30
C ALA A 119 -5.36 16.29 -15.15
N HIS A 120 -6.47 16.86 -15.63
CA HIS A 120 -6.49 18.15 -16.33
C HIS A 120 -6.21 19.36 -15.42
N SER A 121 -6.38 19.22 -14.10
CA SER A 121 -6.24 20.31 -13.13
C SER A 121 -4.83 20.39 -12.52
N VAL A 122 -3.98 19.38 -12.72
CA VAL A 122 -2.60 19.34 -12.22
C VAL A 122 -1.59 19.64 -13.33
N ASN A 123 -0.42 20.14 -12.95
CA ASN A 123 0.67 20.36 -13.90
C ASN A 123 1.23 19.04 -14.47
N ALA A 124 1.86 19.12 -15.64
CA ALA A 124 2.35 17.94 -16.37
C ALA A 124 3.40 17.12 -15.59
N ILE A 125 4.25 17.77 -14.79
CA ILE A 125 5.30 17.09 -14.01
C ILE A 125 4.66 16.17 -12.97
N VAL A 126 3.68 16.67 -12.22
CA VAL A 126 2.93 15.85 -11.22
C VAL A 126 2.11 14.77 -11.91
N ARG A 127 1.44 15.12 -13.01
CA ARG A 127 0.63 14.18 -13.79
C ARG A 127 1.44 12.99 -14.28
N VAL A 128 2.60 13.22 -14.88
CA VAL A 128 3.50 12.15 -15.35
C VAL A 128 3.97 11.30 -14.18
N ALA A 129 4.27 11.89 -13.02
CA ALA A 129 4.69 11.16 -11.83
C ALA A 129 3.61 10.17 -11.35
N ASP A 130 2.34 10.58 -11.43
CA ASP A 130 1.20 9.75 -11.05
C ASP A 130 0.92 8.67 -12.11
N ILE A 131 1.14 8.95 -13.40
CA ILE A 131 1.06 7.94 -14.47
C ILE A 131 2.14 6.87 -14.28
N LEU A 132 3.39 7.26 -13.99
CA LEU A 132 4.46 6.31 -13.70
C LEU A 132 4.19 5.51 -12.41
N TRP A 133 3.58 6.14 -11.40
CA TRP A 133 3.14 5.43 -10.19
C TRP A 133 2.04 4.40 -10.49
N CYS A 134 1.10 4.72 -11.39
CA CYS A 134 0.13 3.76 -11.89
C CYS A 134 0.83 2.58 -12.60
N ALA A 135 1.88 2.83 -13.38
CA ALA A 135 2.69 1.77 -13.99
C ALA A 135 3.28 0.84 -12.93
N ALA A 136 3.91 1.41 -11.90
CA ALA A 136 4.49 0.66 -10.79
C ALA A 136 3.45 -0.22 -10.08
N GLY A 137 2.29 0.34 -9.71
CA GLY A 137 1.21 -0.41 -9.05
C GLY A 137 0.58 -1.51 -9.92
N MET A 138 0.62 -1.38 -11.25
CA MET A 138 0.12 -2.42 -12.16
C MET A 138 1.15 -3.50 -12.50
N SER A 139 2.44 -3.25 -12.27
CA SER A 139 3.55 -4.10 -12.74
C SER A 139 3.50 -5.53 -12.18
N GLY A 140 2.87 -5.74 -11.01
CA GLY A 140 2.70 -7.05 -10.38
C GLY A 140 1.33 -7.70 -10.60
N LEU A 141 0.40 -7.08 -11.35
CA LEU A 141 -1.02 -7.50 -11.40
C LEU A 141 -1.39 -8.38 -12.62
N TYR A 142 -0.40 -8.88 -13.36
CA TYR A 142 -0.62 -9.79 -14.48
C TYR A 142 -0.94 -11.22 -14.02
N SER A 143 -1.63 -12.00 -14.86
CA SER A 143 -2.25 -13.28 -14.45
C SER A 143 -1.29 -14.35 -13.96
N SER A 144 -0.03 -14.35 -14.42
CA SER A 144 1.01 -15.28 -13.97
C SER A 144 1.87 -14.73 -12.83
N SER A 145 1.59 -13.53 -12.33
CA SER A 145 2.33 -12.95 -11.21
C SER A 145 1.92 -13.63 -9.91
N VAL A 146 2.93 -14.13 -9.18
CA VAL A 146 2.75 -14.63 -7.80
C VAL A 146 3.02 -13.55 -6.76
N ILE A 147 3.70 -12.46 -7.15
CA ILE A 147 4.00 -11.31 -6.29
C ILE A 147 3.22 -10.09 -6.80
N ALA A 148 2.12 -9.80 -6.13
CA ALA A 148 1.17 -8.76 -6.53
C ALA A 148 0.83 -7.87 -5.32
N PRO A 149 1.80 -7.09 -4.81
CA PRO A 149 1.54 -6.16 -3.72
C PRO A 149 0.47 -5.14 -4.15
N PRO A 150 -0.54 -4.89 -3.31
CA PRO A 150 -1.57 -3.91 -3.63
C PRO A 150 -1.02 -2.49 -3.54
N THR A 151 -1.76 -1.56 -4.14
CA THR A 151 -1.53 -0.12 -3.97
C THR A 151 -2.83 0.57 -3.58
N SER A 152 -2.85 1.22 -2.42
CA SER A 152 -3.96 1.97 -1.83
C SER A 152 -5.17 1.16 -1.37
N VAL A 153 -5.82 0.40 -2.27
CA VAL A 153 -7.06 -0.34 -1.97
C VAL A 153 -6.88 -1.82 -2.22
N TYR A 154 -7.15 -2.61 -1.20
CA TYR A 154 -7.08 -4.07 -1.27
C TYR A 154 -8.10 -4.71 -0.35
N SER A 155 -8.39 -5.98 -0.64
CA SER A 155 -9.32 -6.77 0.17
C SER A 155 -8.71 -8.11 0.54
N LEU A 156 -9.07 -8.62 1.72
CA LEU A 156 -8.63 -9.92 2.21
C LEU A 156 -9.67 -10.49 3.19
N PRO A 157 -9.79 -11.82 3.34
CA PRO A 157 -10.70 -12.42 4.29
C PRO A 157 -10.25 -12.11 5.73
N LEU A 158 -11.21 -11.93 6.63
CA LEU A 158 -10.96 -11.61 8.04
C LEU A 158 -10.14 -12.71 8.73
N GLU A 159 -10.24 -13.96 8.28
CA GLU A 159 -9.39 -15.06 8.76
C GLU A 159 -7.90 -14.85 8.43
N LEU A 160 -7.58 -14.31 7.24
CA LEU A 160 -6.20 -13.97 6.91
C LEU A 160 -5.70 -12.80 7.76
N VAL A 161 -6.58 -11.81 8.04
CA VAL A 161 -6.28 -10.72 8.98
C VAL A 161 -5.95 -11.25 10.37
N ASP A 162 -6.69 -12.25 10.85
CA ASP A 162 -6.41 -12.91 12.14
C ASP A 162 -5.05 -13.59 12.15
N ARG A 163 -4.76 -14.36 11.08
CA ARG A 163 -3.51 -15.10 10.93
C ARG A 163 -2.28 -14.19 11.02
N VAL A 164 -2.38 -12.95 10.56
CA VAL A 164 -1.28 -11.97 10.59
C VAL A 164 -1.34 -10.98 11.76
N GLY A 165 -2.35 -11.08 12.63
CA GLY A 165 -2.51 -10.17 13.77
C GLY A 165 -2.94 -8.75 13.38
N GLY A 166 -3.53 -8.56 12.20
CA GLY A 166 -3.99 -7.26 11.71
C GLY A 166 -2.87 -6.37 11.15
N TRP A 167 -3.04 -5.07 11.27
CA TRP A 167 -2.11 -4.05 10.76
C TRP A 167 -1.09 -3.70 11.84
N ASP A 168 0.18 -3.67 11.45
CA ASP A 168 1.24 -3.14 12.31
C ASP A 168 1.17 -1.62 12.32
N CYS A 169 1.52 -1.05 13.47
CA CYS A 169 1.32 0.37 13.77
C CYS A 169 2.64 1.09 14.01
N ASP A 170 3.78 0.42 13.92
CA ASP A 170 5.09 1.02 14.12
C ASP A 170 5.51 1.91 12.94
N SER A 171 6.66 2.58 13.07
CA SER A 171 7.17 3.49 12.04
C SER A 171 7.74 2.78 10.81
N GLU A 172 7.94 1.46 10.84
CA GLU A 172 8.35 0.70 9.66
C GLU A 172 7.16 0.42 8.72
N ALA A 173 5.94 0.31 9.26
CA ALA A 173 4.71 0.04 8.52
C ALA A 173 4.05 1.28 7.88
N ILE A 174 4.84 2.23 7.34
CA ILE A 174 4.32 3.45 6.69
C ILE A 174 3.51 3.12 5.42
N GLY A 175 3.98 2.16 4.61
CA GLY A 175 3.27 1.61 3.46
C GLY A 175 2.38 0.44 3.88
N GLU A 176 1.24 0.72 4.51
CA GLU A 176 0.44 -0.31 5.20
C GLU A 176 -0.10 -1.41 4.28
N ASP A 177 -0.20 -1.13 2.98
CA ASP A 177 -0.66 -2.03 1.93
C ASP A 177 0.43 -3.04 1.54
N LEU A 178 1.64 -2.58 1.23
CA LEU A 178 2.81 -3.43 1.00
C LEU A 178 3.18 -4.22 2.27
N HIS A 179 3.19 -3.55 3.42
CA HIS A 179 3.49 -4.18 4.70
C HIS A 179 2.52 -5.34 4.99
N MET A 180 1.21 -5.12 4.85
CA MET A 180 0.21 -6.17 5.01
C MET A 180 0.39 -7.32 4.01
N PHE A 181 0.75 -7.03 2.77
CA PHE A 181 1.08 -8.06 1.78
C PHE A 181 2.26 -8.93 2.25
N ILE A 182 3.35 -8.32 2.71
CA ILE A 182 4.54 -9.04 3.19
C ILE A 182 4.21 -9.89 4.41
N LYS A 183 3.41 -9.36 5.35
CA LYS A 183 2.91 -10.13 6.50
C LYS A 183 2.14 -11.36 6.06
N CYS A 184 1.18 -11.21 5.14
CA CYS A 184 0.38 -12.31 4.63
C CYS A 184 1.24 -13.34 3.87
N PHE A 185 2.23 -12.85 3.10
CA PHE A 185 3.14 -13.69 2.34
C PHE A 185 3.98 -14.61 3.23
N PHE A 186 4.64 -14.06 4.26
CA PHE A 186 5.47 -14.85 5.16
C PHE A 186 4.64 -15.69 6.14
N ALA A 187 3.48 -15.21 6.58
CA ALA A 187 2.57 -16.00 7.42
C ALA A 187 2.01 -17.25 6.72
N LEU A 188 2.09 -17.30 5.39
CA LEU A 188 1.71 -18.44 4.55
C LEU A 188 2.92 -19.15 3.93
N ASN A 189 4.14 -18.96 4.46
CA ASN A 189 5.36 -19.60 3.94
C ASN A 189 5.60 -19.35 2.44
N GLY A 190 5.19 -18.19 1.92
CA GLY A 190 5.28 -17.82 0.49
C GLY A 190 4.14 -18.34 -0.38
N HIS A 191 3.10 -18.97 0.19
CA HIS A 191 1.92 -19.49 -0.53
C HIS A 191 0.72 -18.52 -0.52
N LEU A 192 0.95 -17.22 -0.34
CA LEU A 192 -0.10 -16.21 -0.46
C LEU A 192 -0.67 -16.21 -1.87
N THR A 193 -1.97 -16.47 -1.99
CA THR A 193 -2.66 -16.37 -3.28
C THR A 193 -3.00 -14.90 -3.54
N CYS A 194 -2.66 -14.41 -4.72
CA CYS A 194 -3.03 -13.05 -5.12
C CYS A 194 -4.00 -13.11 -6.30
N ARG A 195 -5.05 -12.29 -6.27
CA ARG A 195 -6.01 -12.21 -7.37
C ARG A 195 -6.27 -10.76 -7.75
N THR A 196 -6.07 -10.48 -9.03
CA THR A 196 -6.32 -9.15 -9.60
C THR A 196 -7.82 -8.91 -9.77
N VAL A 197 -8.31 -7.87 -9.13
CA VAL A 197 -9.64 -7.31 -9.35
C VAL A 197 -9.54 -6.39 -10.56
N LEU A 198 -10.08 -6.82 -11.70
CA LEU A 198 -10.15 -6.07 -12.96
C LEU A 198 -11.19 -4.94 -12.89
N SER A 199 -11.08 -4.11 -11.86
CA SER A 199 -11.86 -2.91 -11.61
C SER A 199 -10.91 -1.87 -11.02
N PRO A 200 -10.32 -1.01 -11.86
CA PRO A 200 -9.37 0.00 -11.41
C PRO A 200 -9.92 0.92 -10.32
N VAL A 201 -9.07 1.24 -9.36
CA VAL A 201 -9.34 2.20 -8.29
C VAL A 201 -9.09 3.60 -8.83
N SER A 202 -10.16 4.39 -8.93
CA SER A 202 -10.09 5.77 -9.42
C SER A 202 -9.62 6.71 -8.31
N GLN A 203 -8.51 7.39 -8.58
CA GLN A 203 -7.80 8.26 -7.66
C GLN A 203 -7.65 9.68 -8.21
N THR A 204 -7.37 10.61 -7.31
CA THR A 204 -6.98 11.97 -7.65
C THR A 204 -5.46 12.10 -7.76
N ASN A 205 -4.99 12.77 -8.80
CA ASN A 205 -3.64 13.29 -8.84
C ASN A 205 -3.38 14.20 -7.63
N VAL A 206 -2.13 14.24 -7.19
CA VAL A 206 -1.74 15.08 -6.05
C VAL A 206 -1.95 16.55 -6.39
N SER A 207 -2.60 17.28 -5.49
CA SER A 207 -2.64 18.73 -5.53
C SER A 207 -2.31 19.31 -4.16
N GLY A 208 -1.51 20.38 -4.17
CA GLY A 208 -1.21 21.23 -3.02
C GLY A 208 -2.32 22.22 -2.68
N GLY A 209 -3.45 22.23 -3.41
CA GLY A 209 -4.60 23.09 -3.14
C GLY A 209 -4.38 24.57 -3.50
N GLY A 210 -3.43 24.86 -4.39
CA GLY A 210 -3.20 26.23 -4.88
C GLY A 210 -4.19 26.66 -5.96
N ASN A 211 -4.38 27.97 -6.11
CA ASN A 211 -5.30 28.57 -7.10
C ASN A 211 -4.70 28.65 -8.52
N GLY A 212 -3.91 27.64 -8.93
CA GLY A 212 -3.23 27.61 -10.24
C GLY A 212 -1.99 28.53 -10.35
N GLY A 213 -1.50 28.70 -11.59
CA GLY A 213 -0.31 29.49 -11.91
C GLY A 213 1.01 28.88 -11.40
N PHE A 214 2.11 29.65 -11.48
CA PHE A 214 3.44 29.19 -11.07
C PHE A 214 3.52 28.78 -9.60
N ARG A 215 2.90 29.57 -8.71
CA ARG A 215 2.86 29.26 -7.26
C ARG A 215 2.07 27.98 -6.99
N GLY A 216 0.91 27.79 -7.63
CA GLY A 216 0.13 26.56 -7.52
C GLY A 216 0.91 25.34 -8.02
N ALA A 217 1.56 25.45 -9.18
CA ALA A 217 2.40 24.37 -9.72
C ALA A 217 3.53 23.97 -8.76
N LEU A 218 4.22 24.95 -8.16
CA LEU A 218 5.27 24.66 -7.18
C LEU A 218 4.72 23.98 -5.91
N MET A 219 3.51 24.36 -5.46
CA MET A 219 2.85 23.71 -4.33
C MET A 219 2.47 22.27 -4.65
N ASP A 220 1.90 22.01 -5.82
CA ASP A 220 1.59 20.66 -6.29
C ASP A 220 2.86 19.80 -6.39
N MET A 221 3.94 20.36 -6.96
CA MET A 221 5.22 19.66 -7.09
C MET A 221 5.82 19.29 -5.72
N LYS A 222 5.77 20.21 -4.75
CA LYS A 222 6.20 19.96 -3.37
C LYS A 222 5.33 18.90 -2.68
N ALA A 223 4.01 18.96 -2.85
CA ALA A 223 3.10 17.97 -2.29
C ALA A 223 3.37 16.57 -2.88
N ARG A 224 3.60 16.49 -4.19
CA ARG A 224 3.94 15.23 -4.87
C ARG A 224 5.29 14.68 -4.42
N TYR A 225 6.27 15.57 -4.17
CA TYR A 225 7.59 15.17 -3.65
C TYR A 225 7.46 14.58 -2.24
N LYS A 226 6.69 15.21 -1.36
CA LYS A 226 6.39 14.65 -0.03
C LYS A 226 5.69 13.29 -0.12
N GLN A 227 4.79 13.09 -1.08
CA GLN A 227 4.20 11.77 -1.30
C GLN A 227 5.24 10.76 -1.82
N ALA A 228 6.11 11.14 -2.75
CA ALA A 228 7.17 10.27 -3.25
C ALA A 228 8.11 9.82 -2.12
N ILE A 229 8.49 10.74 -1.23
CA ILE A 229 9.26 10.43 -0.03
C ILE A 229 8.53 9.39 0.82
N ARG A 230 7.22 9.55 1.09
CA ARG A 230 6.44 8.55 1.85
C ARG A 230 6.45 7.17 1.20
N HIS A 231 6.33 7.08 -0.12
CA HIS A 231 6.40 5.80 -0.83
C HIS A 231 7.80 5.17 -0.71
N MET A 232 8.86 5.96 -0.87
CA MET A 232 10.24 5.48 -0.79
C MET A 232 10.69 5.19 0.65
N TRP A 233 10.10 5.85 1.65
CA TRP A 233 10.30 5.53 3.06
C TRP A 233 9.79 4.13 3.42
N GLY A 234 8.90 3.58 2.58
CA GLY A 234 8.53 2.16 2.59
C GLY A 234 9.70 1.21 2.33
N ALA A 235 10.90 1.69 1.99
CA ALA A 235 12.11 0.87 1.94
C ALA A 235 12.38 0.11 3.26
N LEU A 236 11.86 0.60 4.39
CA LEU A 236 11.83 -0.13 5.67
C LEU A 236 11.19 -1.53 5.56
N ASP A 237 10.20 -1.71 4.66
CA ASP A 237 9.58 -3.00 4.40
C ASP A 237 10.56 -4.03 3.81
N SER A 238 11.62 -3.61 3.12
CA SER A 238 12.70 -4.52 2.71
C SER A 238 13.42 -5.12 3.92
N GLY A 239 13.67 -4.30 4.95
CA GLY A 239 14.26 -4.74 6.21
C GLY A 239 13.32 -5.66 6.98
N PHE A 240 12.03 -5.31 7.03
CA PHE A 240 10.99 -6.16 7.61
C PHE A 240 10.90 -7.53 6.91
N ALA A 241 10.86 -7.55 5.59
CA ALA A 241 10.84 -8.78 4.80
C ALA A 241 12.08 -9.65 5.05
N LEU A 242 13.26 -9.05 5.19
CA LEU A 242 14.49 -9.78 5.51
C LEU A 242 14.42 -10.44 6.90
N ARG A 243 13.89 -9.72 7.90
CA ARG A 243 13.67 -10.30 9.24
C ARG A 243 12.67 -11.45 9.20
N LYS A 244 11.55 -11.30 8.48
CA LYS A 244 10.57 -12.39 8.29
C LYS A 244 11.14 -13.58 7.53
N ALA A 245 11.98 -13.35 6.53
CA ALA A 245 12.68 -14.41 5.82
C ALA A 245 13.65 -15.17 6.77
N SER A 246 14.36 -14.46 7.65
CA SER A 246 15.22 -15.07 8.66
C SER A 246 14.44 -15.89 9.69
N GLU A 247 13.32 -15.36 10.20
CA GLU A 247 12.41 -16.06 11.12
C GLU A 247 11.88 -17.35 10.47
N MET A 248 11.34 -17.25 9.25
CA MET A 248 10.84 -18.40 8.50
C MET A 248 11.94 -19.43 8.20
N TRP A 249 13.18 -18.99 7.90
CA TRP A 249 14.31 -19.90 7.70
C TRP A 249 14.63 -20.70 8.97
N LYS A 250 14.62 -20.05 10.13
CA LYS A 250 14.81 -20.72 11.43
C LYS A 250 13.67 -21.70 11.70
N ASP A 251 12.45 -21.31 11.40
CA ASP A 251 11.23 -22.07 11.63
C ASP A 251 10.87 -23.08 10.53
N ARG A 252 11.70 -23.25 9.49
CA ARG A 252 11.32 -23.99 8.26
C ARG A 252 10.85 -25.44 8.48
N LYS A 253 11.18 -26.05 9.63
CA LYS A 253 10.74 -27.39 10.02
C LYS A 253 9.40 -27.42 10.77
N TYR A 254 8.91 -26.26 11.24
CA TYR A 254 7.69 -26.10 12.02
C TYR A 254 6.57 -25.52 11.15
N THR A 255 5.78 -26.40 10.54
CA THR A 255 4.68 -26.01 9.64
C THR A 255 3.34 -25.87 10.33
N ARG A 256 3.21 -26.36 11.57
CA ARG A 256 2.01 -26.15 12.39
C ARG A 256 1.99 -24.75 12.95
N ARG A 257 0.91 -24.01 12.66
CA ARG A 257 0.70 -22.65 13.12
C ARG A 257 -0.66 -22.55 13.81
N ALA A 258 -0.73 -21.70 14.82
CA ALA A 258 -1.96 -21.38 15.52
C ALA A 258 -2.20 -19.87 15.51
N PHE A 259 -3.44 -19.44 15.34
CA PHE A 259 -3.84 -18.04 15.42
C PHE A 259 -5.20 -17.88 16.12
N ARG A 260 -5.52 -16.66 16.54
CA ARG A 260 -6.73 -16.31 17.29
C ARG A 260 -7.45 -15.14 16.62
N PRO A 261 -8.75 -14.91 16.91
CA PRO A 261 -9.43 -13.70 16.47
C PRO A 261 -8.66 -12.43 16.85
N LEU A 262 -8.54 -11.49 15.92
CA LEU A 262 -7.80 -10.24 16.04
C LEU A 262 -8.13 -9.42 17.31
N HIS A 263 -9.39 -9.42 17.75
CA HIS A 263 -9.81 -8.71 18.96
C HIS A 263 -9.37 -9.39 20.28
N LYS A 264 -8.92 -10.65 20.22
CA LYS A 264 -8.38 -11.43 21.34
C LYS A 264 -6.86 -11.47 21.38
N THR A 265 -6.18 -10.98 20.33
CA THR A 265 -4.72 -10.85 20.29
C THR A 265 -4.28 -9.63 21.10
N GLY A 266 -3.34 -9.80 22.04
CA GLY A 266 -2.84 -8.73 22.90
C GLY A 266 -2.20 -7.59 22.10
N ARG A 267 -2.31 -6.35 22.58
CA ARG A 267 -1.56 -5.20 22.04
C ARG A 267 -0.12 -5.27 22.53
N GLY A 268 0.72 -5.96 21.80
CA GLY A 268 2.12 -6.20 22.17
C GLY A 268 2.53 -7.67 22.21
N ASP A 269 1.58 -8.61 22.02
CA ASP A 269 1.95 -9.97 21.65
C ASP A 269 2.65 -9.88 20.30
N SER A 270 3.96 -10.11 20.32
CA SER A 270 4.96 -10.01 19.24
C SER A 270 4.38 -10.06 17.83
N LEU A 271 4.90 -9.19 16.96
CA LEU A 271 4.92 -9.06 15.47
C LEU A 271 4.55 -10.26 14.55
N ASN A 272 4.20 -11.42 15.08
CA ASN A 272 3.65 -12.59 14.45
C ASN A 272 2.30 -12.91 15.10
N GLY A 273 1.20 -12.74 14.37
CA GLY A 273 -0.14 -13.24 14.78
C GLY A 273 -0.24 -14.77 14.89
N TYR A 274 0.89 -15.48 14.78
CA TYR A 274 1.03 -16.92 14.88
C TYR A 274 2.25 -17.30 15.73
N PHE A 275 2.17 -18.42 16.45
CA PHE A 275 3.28 -18.95 17.26
C PHE A 275 3.62 -20.41 16.85
N PRO A 276 4.90 -20.80 16.75
CA PRO A 276 5.29 -22.20 16.53
C PRO A 276 4.90 -23.07 17.73
N GLU A 277 4.32 -24.25 17.47
CA GLU A 277 3.75 -25.11 18.53
C GLU A 277 4.79 -25.68 19.52
N VAL A 278 6.09 -25.65 19.21
CA VAL A 278 7.16 -26.13 20.13
C VAL A 278 7.14 -25.40 21.48
N GLN A 279 6.60 -24.18 21.55
CA GLN A 279 6.48 -23.44 22.81
C GLN A 279 5.32 -23.90 23.72
N LEU A 280 4.43 -24.79 23.24
CA LEU A 280 3.33 -25.35 24.04
C LEU A 280 3.62 -26.75 24.59
N GLU A 281 4.72 -27.39 24.19
CA GLU A 281 5.12 -28.72 24.67
C GLU A 281 6.36 -28.64 25.57
N ALA A 282 6.17 -28.12 26.78
CA ALA A 282 7.02 -28.43 27.93
C ALA A 282 6.28 -28.14 29.24
N GLY A 283 5.50 -29.12 29.73
CA GLY A 283 5.32 -29.27 31.18
C GLY A 283 3.97 -28.93 31.81
N SER A 284 2.83 -29.10 31.14
CA SER A 284 1.57 -29.21 31.88
C SER A 284 0.61 -30.21 31.24
N GLU A 285 0.54 -31.41 31.81
CA GLU A 285 -0.72 -32.16 31.82
C GLU A 285 -1.76 -31.29 32.55
N LEU A 286 -2.70 -30.70 31.82
CA LEU A 286 -3.87 -30.03 32.40
C LEU A 286 -5.11 -30.28 31.53
N PRO A 287 -6.29 -30.31 32.16
CA PRO A 287 -7.35 -31.28 31.89
C PRO A 287 -8.21 -30.94 30.67
N THR A 288 -8.80 -31.99 30.11
CA THR A 288 -10.01 -31.95 29.28
C THR A 288 -11.06 -31.01 29.89
N ASP A 289 -11.64 -30.16 29.04
CA ASP A 289 -12.65 -29.13 29.33
C ASP A 289 -12.18 -27.88 30.09
N ASN A 290 -11.70 -26.88 29.35
CA ASN A 290 -11.82 -25.47 29.73
C ASN A 290 -11.86 -24.55 28.50
N ASP A 291 -12.83 -23.63 28.52
CA ASP A 291 -13.24 -22.66 27.48
C ASP A 291 -12.13 -21.67 27.02
N ALA A 292 -10.93 -21.75 27.60
CA ALA A 292 -9.80 -20.85 27.34
C ALA A 292 -9.10 -21.08 25.98
N PHE A 293 -9.31 -22.23 25.33
CA PHE A 293 -8.64 -22.60 24.08
C PHE A 293 -9.60 -22.83 22.90
N SER A 294 -10.90 -22.57 23.08
CA SER A 294 -11.94 -22.75 22.04
C SER A 294 -11.77 -21.80 20.84
N ASP A 295 -11.07 -20.68 21.03
CA ASP A 295 -10.85 -19.65 20.00
C ASP A 295 -9.58 -19.83 19.15
N ILE A 296 -8.78 -20.87 19.42
CA ILE A 296 -7.53 -21.09 18.67
C ILE A 296 -7.82 -21.89 17.40
N THR A 297 -7.52 -21.29 16.25
CA THR A 297 -7.49 -22.02 14.98
C THR A 297 -6.10 -22.54 14.73
N ARG A 298 -6.02 -23.84 14.40
CA ARG A 298 -4.78 -24.54 14.06
C ARG A 298 -4.79 -24.89 12.59
N ASP A 299 -3.66 -24.69 11.94
CA ASP A 299 -3.48 -24.96 10.52
C ASP A 299 -2.09 -25.56 10.28
N THR A 300 -1.98 -26.40 9.25
CA THR A 300 -0.70 -26.99 8.83
C THR A 300 -0.34 -26.41 7.48
N LEU A 301 0.68 -25.57 7.46
CA LEU A 301 1.15 -24.92 6.25
C LEU A 301 2.03 -25.85 5.41
N LYS A 302 2.16 -25.54 4.13
CA LYS A 302 3.20 -26.11 3.28
C LYS A 302 4.58 -25.58 3.70
N GLU A 303 5.63 -26.30 3.33
CA GLU A 303 7.01 -25.83 3.50
C GLU A 303 7.25 -24.51 2.75
N PRO A 304 8.27 -23.71 3.16
CA PRO A 304 8.61 -22.44 2.50
C PRO A 304 8.81 -22.56 0.99
N HIS A 305 8.13 -21.71 0.22
CA HIS A 305 8.26 -21.64 -1.23
C HIS A 305 9.44 -20.74 -1.65
N TRP A 306 10.65 -21.30 -1.70
CA TRP A 306 11.90 -20.54 -1.95
C TRP A 306 11.90 -19.71 -3.23
N GLU A 307 11.30 -20.22 -4.31
CA GLU A 307 11.19 -19.47 -5.56
C GLU A 307 10.34 -18.20 -5.42
N HIS A 308 9.18 -18.28 -4.74
CA HIS A 308 8.36 -17.10 -4.49
C HIS A 308 9.08 -16.09 -3.57
N ILE A 309 9.85 -16.59 -2.61
CA ILE A 309 10.66 -15.74 -1.71
C ILE A 309 11.73 -15.00 -2.51
N PHE A 310 12.37 -15.67 -3.47
CA PHE A 310 13.30 -15.06 -4.41
C PHE A 310 12.60 -13.99 -5.26
N TYR A 311 11.41 -14.27 -5.82
CA TYR A 311 10.64 -13.29 -6.57
C TYR A 311 10.24 -12.08 -5.73
N LEU A 312 9.84 -12.28 -4.46
CA LEU A 312 9.56 -11.18 -3.55
C LEU A 312 10.79 -10.32 -3.32
N ALA A 313 11.95 -10.94 -3.02
CA ALA A 313 13.20 -10.22 -2.81
C ALA A 313 13.60 -9.40 -4.05
N HIS A 314 13.45 -9.97 -5.25
CA HIS A 314 13.70 -9.26 -6.50
C HIS A 314 12.76 -8.06 -6.70
N ARG A 315 11.47 -8.20 -6.39
CA ARG A 315 10.48 -7.11 -6.49
C ARG A 315 10.74 -5.99 -5.48
N LEU A 316 11.10 -6.34 -4.24
CA LEU A 316 11.52 -5.36 -3.23
C LEU A 316 12.79 -4.63 -3.67
N PHE A 317 13.72 -5.34 -4.33
CA PHE A 317 14.91 -4.71 -4.89
C PHE A 317 14.59 -3.70 -6.00
N GLU A 318 13.75 -4.09 -6.96
CA GLU A 318 13.27 -3.21 -8.02
C GLU A 318 12.57 -1.96 -7.46
N ALA A 319 11.76 -2.11 -6.41
CA ALA A 319 10.98 -1.02 -5.85
C ALA A 319 11.80 -0.05 -5.01
N HIS A 320 12.70 -0.55 -4.16
CA HIS A 320 13.32 0.23 -3.08
C HIS A 320 14.79 0.58 -3.31
N PHE A 321 15.53 -0.13 -4.18
CA PHE A 321 16.97 0.09 -4.35
C PHE A 321 17.36 0.42 -5.79
N LEU A 322 16.70 -0.20 -6.76
CA LEU A 322 17.02 -0.01 -8.19
C LEU A 322 16.96 1.46 -8.64
N PRO A 323 16.00 2.31 -8.23
CA PRO A 323 15.95 3.71 -8.68
C PRO A 323 17.21 4.52 -8.31
N LEU A 324 17.79 4.28 -7.14
CA LEU A 324 19.04 4.91 -6.71
C LEU A 324 20.26 4.23 -7.34
N HIS A 325 20.29 2.89 -7.35
CA HIS A 325 21.38 2.12 -7.96
C HIS A 325 21.61 2.50 -9.42
N MET A 326 20.55 2.70 -10.20
CA MET A 326 20.66 3.11 -11.60
C MET A 326 21.34 4.48 -11.75
N MET A 327 21.07 5.43 -10.85
CA MET A 327 21.75 6.73 -10.87
C MET A 327 23.23 6.58 -10.51
N ILE A 328 23.54 5.80 -9.46
CA ILE A 328 24.92 5.53 -9.06
C ILE A 328 25.70 4.91 -10.22
N LEU A 329 25.11 3.92 -10.91
CA LEU A 329 25.72 3.27 -12.07
C LEU A 329 25.95 4.23 -13.23
N VAL A 330 24.98 5.11 -13.54
CA VAL A 330 25.13 6.10 -14.62
C VAL A 330 26.23 7.11 -14.30
N VAL A 331 26.30 7.62 -13.07
CA VAL A 331 27.34 8.57 -12.65
C VAL A 331 28.71 7.88 -12.64
N ALA A 332 28.80 6.69 -12.02
CA ALA A 332 30.05 5.94 -11.92
C ALA A 332 30.57 5.50 -13.31
N SER A 333 29.69 5.05 -14.21
CA SER A 333 30.08 4.70 -15.57
C SER A 333 30.58 5.90 -16.36
N THR A 334 29.93 7.06 -16.23
CA THR A 334 30.36 8.29 -16.90
C THR A 334 31.74 8.75 -16.40
N LEU A 335 31.94 8.74 -15.08
CA LEU A 335 33.25 9.06 -14.47
C LEU A 335 34.32 8.06 -14.89
N TYR A 336 34.02 6.77 -14.90
CA TYR A 336 34.93 5.73 -15.35
C TYR A 336 35.37 5.98 -16.80
N THR A 337 34.43 6.17 -17.72
CA THR A 337 34.74 6.40 -19.13
C THR A 337 35.57 7.66 -19.36
N TRP A 338 35.39 8.68 -18.53
CA TRP A 338 36.18 9.91 -18.58
C TRP A 338 37.60 9.70 -18.06
N VAL A 339 37.77 8.96 -16.95
CA VAL A 339 39.10 8.67 -16.38
C VAL A 339 39.91 7.72 -17.25
N THR A 340 39.27 6.76 -17.92
CA THR A 340 39.94 5.76 -18.77
C THR A 340 40.00 6.16 -20.24
N GLU A 341 39.67 7.40 -20.58
CA GLU A 341 39.65 7.87 -21.97
C GLU A 341 41.05 7.73 -22.60
N GLY A 342 41.15 6.99 -23.71
CA GLY A 342 42.41 6.72 -24.40
C GLY A 342 43.31 5.66 -23.75
N GLY A 343 42.88 5.03 -22.64
CA GLY A 343 43.59 3.92 -22.01
C GLY A 343 43.29 2.56 -22.65
N GLU A 344 44.13 1.56 -22.35
CA GLU A 344 43.83 0.15 -22.67
C GLU A 344 42.65 -0.36 -21.82
N ASP A 345 41.91 -1.37 -22.32
CA ASP A 345 40.83 -2.04 -21.60
C ASP A 345 41.29 -3.44 -21.11
N PRO A 346 42.15 -3.51 -20.08
CA PRO A 346 42.78 -4.76 -19.65
C PRO A 346 41.77 -5.78 -19.10
N ASN A 347 40.61 -5.32 -18.64
CA ASN A 347 39.56 -6.16 -18.05
C ASN A 347 38.41 -6.45 -19.03
N ASN A 348 38.51 -5.97 -20.27
CA ASN A 348 37.49 -6.14 -21.31
C ASN A 348 36.08 -5.73 -20.83
N LEU A 349 35.95 -4.51 -20.30
CA LEU A 349 34.69 -3.96 -19.77
C LEU A 349 33.94 -3.10 -20.80
N SER A 350 34.57 -2.71 -21.91
CA SER A 350 34.00 -1.81 -22.92
C SER A 350 32.65 -2.28 -23.50
N TRP A 351 32.46 -3.59 -23.65
CA TRP A 351 31.21 -4.16 -24.15
C TRP A 351 30.00 -3.87 -23.23
N ILE A 352 30.22 -3.72 -21.92
CA ILE A 352 29.16 -3.44 -20.94
C ILE A 352 28.59 -2.04 -21.22
N PHE A 353 29.46 -1.04 -21.41
CA PHE A 353 29.03 0.33 -21.70
C PHE A 353 28.30 0.41 -23.03
N SER A 354 28.79 -0.30 -24.05
CA SER A 354 28.13 -0.41 -25.37
C SER A 354 26.73 -1.03 -25.25
N THR A 355 26.61 -2.13 -24.51
CA THR A 355 25.31 -2.79 -24.26
C THR A 355 24.35 -1.86 -23.51
N CYS A 356 24.82 -1.20 -22.44
CA CYS A 356 24.02 -0.25 -21.67
C CYS A 356 23.60 0.98 -22.50
N ASN A 357 24.42 1.43 -23.44
CA ASN A 357 24.09 2.52 -24.37
C ASN A 357 22.94 2.13 -25.33
N VAL A 358 22.78 0.85 -25.64
CA VAL A 358 21.65 0.34 -26.46
C VAL A 358 20.41 0.07 -25.60
N LEU A 359 20.57 -0.52 -24.41
CA LEU A 359 19.44 -0.85 -23.54
C LEU A 359 18.72 0.39 -22.98
N ARG A 360 19.44 1.48 -22.70
CA ARG A 360 18.85 2.73 -22.19
C ARG A 360 17.78 3.34 -23.12
N PRO A 361 18.06 3.60 -24.41
CA PRO A 361 17.03 4.10 -25.32
C PRO A 361 15.91 3.08 -25.56
N LEU A 362 16.18 1.77 -25.53
CA LEU A 362 15.13 0.75 -25.59
C LEU A 362 14.16 0.87 -24.39
N GLY A 363 14.67 1.06 -23.18
CA GLY A 363 13.83 1.30 -22.01
C GLY A 363 12.98 2.57 -22.14
N LEU A 364 13.51 3.64 -22.74
CA LEU A 364 12.71 4.85 -23.03
C LEU A 364 11.60 4.57 -24.06
N VAL A 365 11.86 3.73 -25.06
CA VAL A 365 10.84 3.28 -26.02
C VAL A 365 9.75 2.47 -25.31
N GLU A 366 10.11 1.56 -24.40
CA GLU A 366 9.15 0.79 -23.61
C GLU A 366 8.24 1.69 -22.76
N VAL A 367 8.80 2.72 -22.12
CA VAL A 367 8.00 3.71 -21.37
C VAL A 367 7.10 4.51 -22.30
N ALA A 368 7.56 4.88 -23.49
CA ALA A 368 6.72 5.55 -24.48
C ALA A 368 5.56 4.65 -24.95
N VAL A 369 5.81 3.36 -25.18
CA VAL A 369 4.78 2.36 -25.51
C VAL A 369 3.78 2.23 -24.37
N TYR A 370 4.24 2.15 -23.11
CA TYR A 370 3.38 2.14 -21.94
C TYR A 370 2.48 3.39 -21.91
N MET A 371 3.04 4.59 -22.10
CA MET A 371 2.27 5.84 -22.10
C MET A 371 1.19 5.84 -23.20
N LEU A 372 1.47 5.29 -24.39
CA LEU A 372 0.47 5.15 -25.45
C LEU A 372 -0.68 4.21 -25.05
N ILE A 373 -0.36 3.08 -24.42
CA ILE A 373 -1.37 2.12 -23.93
C ILE A 373 -2.17 2.74 -22.77
N TYR A 374 -1.51 3.51 -21.90
CA TYR A 374 -2.13 4.22 -20.79
C TYR A 374 -3.23 5.17 -21.25
N GLU A 375 -3.08 5.87 -22.37
CA GLU A 375 -4.14 6.73 -22.92
C GLU A 375 -5.45 5.96 -23.19
N SER A 376 -5.33 4.73 -23.70
CA SER A 376 -6.48 3.85 -23.93
C SER A 376 -7.08 3.37 -22.61
N TYR A 377 -6.23 2.88 -21.69
CA TYR A 377 -6.63 2.42 -20.36
C TYR A 377 -7.37 3.51 -19.57
N HIS A 378 -6.80 4.72 -19.50
CA HIS A 378 -7.39 5.87 -18.85
C HIS A 378 -8.76 6.24 -19.47
N ARG A 379 -8.86 6.24 -20.81
CA ARG A 379 -10.14 6.53 -21.50
C ARG A 379 -11.23 5.53 -21.14
N VAL A 380 -10.90 4.24 -21.06
CA VAL A 380 -11.84 3.19 -20.65
C VAL A 380 -12.28 3.40 -19.20
N CYS A 381 -11.34 3.68 -18.30
CA CYS A 381 -11.62 3.89 -16.88
C CYS A 381 -12.56 5.09 -16.64
N VAL A 382 -12.24 6.26 -17.21
CA VAL A 382 -13.06 7.47 -17.04
C VAL A 382 -14.48 7.24 -17.55
N ARG A 383 -14.62 6.66 -18.75
CA ARG A 383 -15.95 6.42 -19.35
C ARG A 383 -16.76 5.40 -18.57
N ALA A 384 -16.12 4.35 -18.04
CA ALA A 384 -16.79 3.38 -17.19
C ALA A 384 -17.27 4.04 -15.89
N ARG A 385 -16.44 4.86 -15.25
CA ARG A 385 -16.81 5.60 -14.04
C ARG A 385 -17.93 6.61 -14.28
N GLU A 386 -17.85 7.37 -15.38
CA GLU A 386 -18.89 8.32 -15.77
C GLU A 386 -20.24 7.64 -15.94
N ARG A 387 -20.27 6.50 -16.64
CA ARG A 387 -21.48 5.69 -16.79
C ARG A 387 -22.00 5.19 -15.44
N ASP A 388 -21.14 4.62 -14.60
CA ASP A 388 -21.52 4.11 -13.28
C ASP A 388 -22.11 5.22 -12.38
N MET A 389 -21.49 6.41 -12.39
CA MET A 389 -21.96 7.55 -11.59
C MET A 389 -23.23 8.18 -12.13
N ALA A 390 -23.39 8.26 -13.46
CA ALA A 390 -24.62 8.74 -14.08
C ALA A 390 -25.79 7.80 -13.76
N GLN A 391 -25.57 6.48 -13.87
CA GLN A 391 -26.59 5.48 -13.51
C GLN A 391 -26.95 5.54 -12.02
N ALA A 392 -26.00 5.86 -11.15
CA ALA A 392 -26.24 6.02 -9.72
C ALA A 392 -26.90 7.36 -9.34
N GLY A 393 -27.05 8.31 -10.28
CA GLY A 393 -27.50 9.67 -9.98
C GLY A 393 -26.49 10.47 -9.14
N LEU A 394 -25.21 10.14 -9.23
CA LEU A 394 -24.11 10.74 -8.47
C LEU A 394 -23.08 11.44 -9.37
N ALA A 395 -23.34 11.55 -10.68
CA ALA A 395 -22.43 12.22 -11.61
C ALA A 395 -22.35 13.73 -11.37
N ASP A 396 -23.44 14.35 -10.92
CA ASP A 396 -23.50 15.79 -10.68
C ASP A 396 -22.50 16.20 -9.60
N GLY A 397 -21.66 17.19 -9.90
CA GLY A 397 -20.60 17.68 -9.02
C GLY A 397 -19.35 16.79 -8.98
N MET A 398 -19.32 15.65 -9.69
CA MET A 398 -18.08 14.89 -9.89
C MET A 398 -17.24 15.45 -11.03
N CYS A 399 -15.94 15.22 -10.93
CA CYS A 399 -14.99 15.60 -11.96
C CYS A 399 -14.57 14.38 -12.79
N PHE A 400 -14.64 14.51 -14.11
CA PHE A 400 -14.24 13.48 -15.08
C PHE A 400 -13.14 14.04 -15.97
N SER A 401 -11.89 13.66 -15.67
CA SER A 401 -10.75 14.18 -16.41
C SER A 401 -10.55 13.34 -17.66
N HIS A 402 -10.75 13.90 -18.85
CA HIS A 402 -10.43 13.20 -20.10
C HIS A 402 -9.02 13.52 -20.58
N ARG A 403 -8.37 12.53 -21.19
CA ARG A 403 -7.03 12.66 -21.76
C ARG A 403 -7.05 12.34 -23.25
N SER A 404 -6.19 13.02 -24.00
CA SER A 404 -5.89 12.71 -25.39
C SER A 404 -4.42 12.94 -25.69
N LEU A 405 -3.90 12.20 -26.67
CA LEU A 405 -2.50 12.29 -27.07
C LEU A 405 -2.10 13.71 -27.52
N LYS A 406 -3.01 14.43 -28.21
CA LYS A 406 -2.76 15.81 -28.65
C LYS A 406 -2.64 16.80 -27.48
N GLN A 407 -3.45 16.63 -26.44
CA GLN A 407 -3.45 17.53 -25.28
C GLN A 407 -2.30 17.25 -24.31
N ASN A 408 -1.85 15.98 -24.25
CA ASN A 408 -0.87 15.52 -23.27
C ASN A 408 0.49 15.18 -23.89
N LEU A 409 0.81 15.68 -25.08
CA LEU A 409 2.08 15.38 -25.75
C LEU A 409 3.30 15.75 -24.87
N ILE A 410 3.18 16.83 -24.09
CA ILE A 410 4.21 17.26 -23.15
C ILE A 410 4.52 16.21 -22.07
N ASP A 411 3.54 15.37 -21.70
CA ASP A 411 3.71 14.33 -20.67
C ASP A 411 4.80 13.33 -21.10
N TYR A 412 4.87 13.01 -22.40
CA TYR A 412 5.82 12.04 -22.95
C TYR A 412 7.26 12.54 -22.88
N PHE A 413 7.47 13.83 -23.16
CA PHE A 413 8.80 14.43 -23.11
C PHE A 413 9.32 14.64 -21.69
N LEU A 414 8.42 14.76 -20.71
CA LEU A 414 8.78 14.99 -19.31
C LEU A 414 9.16 13.71 -18.55
N VAL A 415 8.86 12.52 -19.08
CA VAL A 415 9.13 11.23 -18.42
C VAL A 415 10.54 11.12 -17.83
N PRO A 416 11.65 11.39 -18.56
CA PRO A 416 12.99 11.19 -18.01
C PRO A 416 13.28 12.11 -16.82
N ALA A 417 12.87 13.37 -16.90
CA ALA A 417 13.06 14.34 -15.83
C ALA A 417 12.20 14.02 -14.59
N VAL A 418 10.96 13.57 -14.83
CA VAL A 418 10.01 13.23 -13.77
C VAL A 418 10.41 11.97 -13.02
N ALA A 419 10.93 10.96 -13.72
CA ALA A 419 11.44 9.73 -13.11
C ALA A 419 12.62 10.02 -12.15
N LEU A 420 13.52 10.93 -12.51
CA LEU A 420 14.58 11.38 -11.62
C LEU A 420 14.01 12.14 -10.41
N LEU A 421 13.11 13.11 -10.66
CA LEU A 421 12.57 14.01 -9.65
C LEU A 421 11.73 13.30 -8.57
N TYR A 422 10.93 12.30 -8.96
CA TYR A 422 9.99 11.62 -8.07
C TYR A 422 10.24 10.12 -7.87
N GLY A 423 11.23 9.54 -8.54
CA GLY A 423 11.73 8.19 -8.27
C GLY A 423 13.06 8.26 -7.53
N THR A 424 14.14 8.56 -8.25
CA THR A 424 15.50 8.48 -7.73
C THR A 424 15.81 9.45 -6.58
N LEU A 425 15.48 10.74 -6.71
CA LEU A 425 15.79 11.73 -5.66
C LEU A 425 15.11 11.41 -4.31
N PRO A 426 13.80 11.12 -4.25
CA PRO A 426 13.18 10.73 -2.99
C PRO A 426 13.67 9.38 -2.47
N CYS A 427 14.03 8.43 -3.36
CA CYS A 427 14.68 7.17 -2.98
C CYS A 427 16.00 7.43 -2.26
N ALA A 428 16.87 8.25 -2.87
CA ALA A 428 18.13 8.68 -2.27
C ALA A 428 17.92 9.33 -0.90
N GLN A 429 16.97 10.27 -0.81
CA GLN A 429 16.69 10.95 0.44
C GLN A 429 16.20 9.98 1.52
N ALA A 430 15.28 9.07 1.20
CA ALA A 430 14.76 8.09 2.16
C ALA A 430 15.88 7.15 2.66
N GLU A 431 16.60 6.50 1.74
CA GLU A 431 17.69 5.57 2.07
C GLU A 431 18.80 6.24 2.90
N ILE A 432 19.20 7.46 2.55
CA ILE A 432 20.17 8.23 3.33
C ILE A 432 19.61 8.58 4.71
N SER A 433 18.34 8.97 4.80
CA SER A 433 17.72 9.33 6.09
C SER A 433 17.69 8.15 7.07
N HIS A 434 17.56 6.92 6.56
CA HIS A 434 17.54 5.70 7.38
C HIS A 434 18.82 5.39 8.14
N PHE A 435 19.95 6.04 7.82
CA PHE A 435 21.15 6.00 8.67
C PHE A 435 20.94 6.70 10.02
N TRP A 436 19.98 7.62 10.11
CA TRP A 436 19.73 8.42 11.32
C TRP A 436 18.33 8.23 11.92
N THR A 437 17.32 7.84 11.13
CA THR A 437 15.95 7.66 11.64
C THR A 437 15.09 6.72 10.80
N ALA A 438 14.24 5.94 11.47
CA ALA A 438 13.12 5.23 10.86
C ALA A 438 11.83 6.09 10.84
N ASP A 439 11.77 7.14 11.67
CA ASP A 439 10.57 7.93 11.85
C ASP A 439 10.39 8.95 10.72
N LEU A 440 9.18 8.96 10.15
CA LEU A 440 8.72 9.99 9.24
C LEU A 440 7.53 10.72 9.85
N GLU A 441 7.61 12.05 9.99
CA GLU A 441 6.46 12.84 10.45
C GLU A 441 5.29 12.68 9.45
N TYR A 442 4.25 11.96 9.88
CA TYR A 442 3.05 11.72 9.08
C TYR A 442 2.15 12.97 9.02
N ALA A 443 2.52 13.92 8.17
CA ALA A 443 1.67 15.08 7.85
C ALA A 443 0.85 14.80 6.58
N VAL A 444 -0.40 14.37 6.73
CA VAL A 444 -1.35 14.29 5.59
C VAL A 444 -1.58 15.69 5.05
N SER A 445 -1.49 15.90 3.72
CA SER A 445 -1.52 17.24 3.09
C SER A 445 -2.78 18.08 3.34
N LYS A 446 -3.80 17.52 4.02
CA LYS A 446 -5.02 18.20 4.45
C LYS A 446 -5.38 18.02 5.93
N LYS A 447 -4.59 17.31 6.74
CA LYS A 447 -4.81 17.28 8.19
C LYS A 447 -4.15 18.53 8.78
N ALA A 448 -4.88 19.21 9.66
CA ALA A 448 -4.37 20.41 10.33
C ALA A 448 -3.03 20.08 11.02
N VAL A 449 -1.99 20.82 10.65
CA VAL A 449 -0.70 20.74 11.33
C VAL A 449 -0.89 21.25 12.76
N ARG A 450 -0.34 20.50 13.72
CA ARG A 450 -0.22 20.83 15.14
C ARG A 450 -0.15 22.34 15.38
N GLN A 451 -1.22 22.95 15.90
CA GLN A 451 -1.03 24.14 16.71
C GLN A 451 -0.35 23.64 17.99
N ARG A 452 0.90 24.07 18.24
CA ARG A 452 1.54 23.84 19.53
C ARG A 452 0.56 24.34 20.59
N ALA A 453 0.10 23.45 21.46
CA ALA A 453 -0.58 23.86 22.67
C ALA A 453 0.31 24.88 23.35
N LYS A 454 -0.21 26.09 23.61
CA LYS A 454 0.44 27.01 24.53
C LYS A 454 0.59 26.23 25.83
N SER A 455 1.80 26.17 26.35
CA SER A 455 2.03 25.70 27.71
C SER A 455 1.16 26.56 28.61
N VAL A 456 0.13 25.96 29.21
CA VAL A 456 -0.60 26.59 30.31
C VAL A 456 0.40 26.67 31.45
N THR A 457 0.94 27.86 31.70
CA THR A 457 1.73 28.11 32.91
C THR A 457 0.76 28.20 34.08
N VAL A 458 1.25 27.87 35.28
CA VAL A 458 0.46 27.84 36.53
C VAL A 458 -0.17 29.21 36.88
N GLU A 459 0.17 30.26 36.14
CA GLU A 459 -0.38 31.61 36.24
C GLU A 459 -1.76 31.77 35.57
N ASP A 460 -2.22 30.82 34.75
CA ASP A 460 -3.54 30.86 34.10
C ASP A 460 -4.67 30.22 34.95
N VAL A 461 -4.38 29.82 36.19
CA VAL A 461 -5.35 29.18 37.12
C VAL A 461 -5.41 29.90 38.49
N VAL A 462 -5.19 31.21 38.54
CA VAL A 462 -5.45 32.01 39.76
C VAL A 462 -6.39 33.16 39.47
#